data_AF-A0A2J6WUW0-F1
#
_entry.id   AF-A0A2J6WUW0-F1
#
_cell.length_a   1.000
_cell.length_b   1.000
_cell.length_c   1.000
_cell.angle_alpha   90.00
_cell.angle_beta   90.00
_cell.angle_gamma   90.00
#
_symmetry.space_group_name_H-M   'P 1'
#
loop_
_entity.id
_entity.type
_entity.pdbx_description
1 polymer ?
#
loop_
_entity_poly.entity_id
_entity_poly.type
_entity_poly.pdbx_seq_one_letter_code
_entity_poly.pdbx_strand_id
1 'polypeptide(L)' 'MTIVDSFEEIQDKIEDWFSRIGKGRYSRVLKMARKPTRDEYIKVVGITTLGIVIIGTIGFLIYYIMVILTKVP' A
#
# COMPACT_ATOMS: atom_id res chain seq x y z
N MET A 1 22.26 -14.50 33.10
CA MET A 1 21.93 -14.33 31.68
C MET A 1 22.29 -12.92 31.29
N THR A 2 23.24 -12.81 30.39
CA THR A 2 23.76 -11.54 29.89
C THR A 2 22.91 -11.07 28.72
N ILE A 3 22.86 -9.75 28.50
CA ILE A 3 22.09 -9.11 27.42
C ILE A 3 22.46 -9.71 26.03
N VAL A 4 23.69 -10.21 25.87
CA VAL A 4 24.19 -10.86 24.65
C VAL A 4 23.45 -12.16 24.31
N ASP A 5 23.16 -13.01 25.32
CA ASP A 5 22.48 -14.29 25.10
C ASP A 5 21.03 -14.07 24.62
N SER A 6 20.39 -13.01 25.13
CA SER A 6 19.05 -12.61 24.68
C SER A 6 19.03 -12.07 23.24
N PHE A 7 20.14 -11.54 22.73
CA PHE A 7 20.23 -11.12 21.32
C PHE A 7 20.41 -12.30 20.36
N GLU A 8 21.15 -13.32 20.78
CA GLU A 8 21.40 -14.53 19.99
C GLU A 8 20.10 -15.34 19.78
N GLU A 9 19.32 -15.56 20.85
CA GLU A 9 18.02 -16.25 20.75
C GLU A 9 16.97 -15.49 19.91
N ILE A 10 17.06 -14.15 19.86
CA ILE A 10 16.16 -13.32 19.04
C ILE A 10 16.57 -13.38 17.57
N GLN A 11 17.86 -13.38 17.26
CA GLN A 11 18.35 -13.55 15.88
C GLN A 11 17.93 -14.91 15.31
N ASP A 12 18.13 -15.99 16.06
CA ASP A 12 17.77 -17.34 15.62
C ASP A 12 16.26 -17.47 15.33
N LYS A 13 15.41 -16.91 16.19
CA LYS A 13 13.95 -16.91 15.97
C LYS A 13 13.51 -16.09 14.77
N ILE A 14 14.17 -14.97 14.51
CA ILE A 14 13.88 -14.12 13.36
C ILE A 14 14.30 -14.82 12.08
N GLU A 15 15.49 -15.43 12.04
CA GLU A 15 16.01 -16.13 10.87
C GLU A 15 15.19 -17.39 10.53
N ASP A 16 14.81 -18.17 11.55
CA ASP A 16 13.93 -19.33 11.40
C ASP A 16 12.55 -18.97 10.89
N TRP A 17 11.98 -17.85 11.34
CA TRP A 17 10.69 -17.38 10.86
C TRP A 17 10.76 -16.81 9.43
N PHE A 18 11.80 -16.03 9.12
CA PHE A 18 12.00 -15.45 7.79
C PHE A 18 12.22 -16.54 6.73
N SER A 19 12.93 -17.61 7.09
CA SER A 19 13.16 -18.76 6.20
C SER A 19 11.88 -19.49 5.81
N ARG A 20 10.85 -19.49 6.69
CA ARG A 20 9.53 -20.10 6.46
C ARG A 20 8.61 -19.21 5.62
N ILE A 21 8.71 -17.89 5.76
CA ILE A 21 7.86 -16.91 5.04
C ILE A 21 8.11 -16.93 3.52
N GLY A 22 9.32 -17.32 3.10
CA GLY A 22 9.76 -17.24 1.69
C GLY A 22 9.48 -18.48 0.82
N LYS A 23 9.10 -19.63 1.39
CA LYS A 23 9.05 -20.93 0.67
C LYS A 23 7.63 -21.51 0.45
N GLY A 24 6.58 -20.75 0.76
CA GLY A 24 5.19 -21.17 0.52
C GLY A 24 4.78 -21.14 -0.96
N ARG A 25 3.65 -21.79 -1.30
CA ARG A 25 3.07 -21.83 -2.67
C ARG A 25 2.93 -20.43 -3.30
N TYR A 26 2.59 -19.42 -2.50
CA TYR A 26 2.40 -18.03 -2.93
C TYR A 26 3.70 -17.29 -3.29
N SER A 27 4.85 -17.70 -2.76
CA SER A 27 6.15 -17.12 -3.12
C SER A 27 6.48 -17.32 -4.60
N ARG A 28 6.10 -18.48 -5.16
CA ARG A 28 6.27 -18.75 -6.61
C ARG A 28 5.38 -17.85 -7.45
N VAL A 29 4.15 -17.60 -7.00
CA VAL A 29 3.20 -16.72 -7.69
C VAL A 29 3.70 -15.27 -7.71
N LEU A 30 4.18 -14.77 -6.57
CA LEU A 30 4.74 -13.41 -6.50
C LEU A 30 6.00 -13.26 -7.36
N LYS A 31 6.85 -14.30 -7.42
CA LYS A 31 8.03 -14.34 -8.30
C LYS A 31 7.67 -14.42 -9.79
N MET A 32 6.52 -15.01 -10.13
CA MET A 32 6.00 -15.06 -11.51
C MET A 32 5.27 -13.78 -11.92
N ALA A 33 4.87 -12.92 -10.96
CA ALA A 33 4.21 -11.66 -11.27
C ALA A 33 5.16 -10.73 -12.05
N ARG A 34 4.64 -10.12 -13.12
CA ARG A 34 5.39 -9.16 -13.93
C ARG A 34 5.57 -7.87 -13.14
N LYS A 35 6.81 -7.51 -12.82
CA LYS A 35 7.12 -6.16 -12.32
C LYS A 35 6.82 -5.14 -13.42
N PRO A 36 6.00 -4.10 -13.17
CA PRO A 36 5.69 -3.09 -14.18
C PRO A 36 6.96 -2.33 -14.55
N THR A 37 7.06 -1.95 -15.82
CA THR A 37 8.06 -0.98 -16.27
C THR A 37 7.69 0.43 -15.76
N ARG A 38 8.68 1.35 -15.71
CA ARG A 38 8.41 2.72 -15.25
C ARG A 38 7.33 3.41 -16.09
N ASP A 39 7.34 3.20 -17.39
CA ASP A 39 6.37 3.82 -18.31
C ASP A 39 4.95 3.29 -18.11
N GLU A 40 4.78 1.98 -17.92
CA GLU A 40 3.48 1.36 -17.59
C GLU A 40 2.95 1.90 -16.27
N TYR A 41 3.81 1.97 -15.25
CA TYR A 41 3.44 2.48 -13.94
C TYR A 41 2.97 3.94 -14.02
N ILE A 42 3.74 4.82 -14.68
CA ILE A 42 3.41 6.23 -14.81
C ILE A 42 2.09 6.43 -15.57
N LYS A 43 1.84 5.65 -16.63
CA LYS A 43 0.57 5.71 -17.37
C LYS A 43 -0.63 5.35 -16.50
N VAL A 44 -0.54 4.25 -15.76
CA VAL A 44 -1.63 3.78 -14.87
C VAL A 44 -1.87 4.77 -13.74
N VAL A 45 -0.81 5.24 -13.09
CA VAL A 45 -0.89 6.25 -12.02
C VAL A 45 -1.49 7.56 -12.54
N GLY A 46 -1.11 8.00 -13.74
CA GLY A 46 -1.67 9.21 -14.36
C GLY A 46 -3.18 9.14 -14.54
N ILE A 47 -3.69 8.06 -15.13
CA ILE A 47 -5.14 7.85 -15.34
C ILE A 47 -5.88 7.72 -14.01
N THR A 48 -5.30 6.99 -13.05
CA THR A 48 -5.89 6.77 -11.73
C THR A 48 -6.01 8.08 -10.95
N THR A 49 -4.94 8.87 -10.96
CA THR A 49 -4.89 10.18 -10.28
C THR A 49 -5.92 11.13 -10.89
N LEU A 50 -6.02 11.15 -12.22
CA LEU A 50 -7.01 11.95 -12.94
C LEU A 50 -8.44 11.55 -12.53
N GLY A 51 -8.74 10.25 -12.47
CA GLY A 51 -10.04 9.74 -12.03
C GLY A 51 -10.40 10.14 -10.59
N ILE A 52 -9.44 10.00 -9.66
CA ILE A 52 -9.63 10.39 -8.25
C ILE A 52 -9.90 11.90 -8.14
N VAL A 53 -9.16 12.72 -8.88
CA VAL A 53 -9.34 14.18 -8.88
C VAL A 53 -10.74 14.56 -9.38
N ILE A 54 -11.21 13.96 -10.48
CA ILE A 54 -12.55 14.25 -11.01
C ILE A 54 -13.63 13.88 -10.00
N ILE A 55 -13.62 12.64 -9.51
CA ILE A 55 -14.65 12.14 -8.59
C ILE A 55 -14.61 12.93 -7.26
N GLY A 56 -13.41 13.18 -6.73
CA GLY A 56 -13.20 13.96 -5.53
C GLY A 56 -13.70 15.40 -5.68
N THR A 57 -13.46 16.04 -6.82
CA THR A 57 -13.93 17.40 -7.09
C THR A 57 -15.44 17.45 -7.21
N ILE A 58 -16.08 16.48 -7.86
CA ILE A 58 -17.55 16.41 -7.97
C ILE A 58 -18.17 16.25 -6.57
N GLY A 59 -17.68 15.30 -5.77
CA GLY A 59 -18.15 15.11 -4.39
C GLY A 59 -17.93 16.36 -3.53
N PHE A 60 -16.77 17.01 -3.68
CA PHE A 60 -16.46 18.27 -2.99
C PHE A 60 -17.40 19.39 -3.39
N LEU A 61 -17.71 19.56 -4.68
CA LEU A 61 -18.64 20.57 -5.17
C LEU A 61 -20.05 20.37 -4.63
N ILE A 62 -20.54 19.12 -4.61
CA ILE A 62 -21.85 18.80 -4.02
C ILE A 62 -21.88 19.18 -2.54
N TYR A 63 -20.85 18.78 -1.79
CA TYR A 63 -20.73 19.14 -0.38
C TYR A 63 -20.66 20.66 -0.18
N TYR A 64 -19.85 21.35 -0.98
CA TYR A 64 -19.68 22.80 -0.90
C TYR A 64 -20.99 23.56 -1.16
N ILE A 65 -21.75 23.14 -2.18
CA ILE A 65 -23.07 23.69 -2.48
C ILE A 65 -24.05 23.40 -1.34
N MET A 66 -24.08 22.19 -0.79
CA MET A 66 -24.94 21.87 0.34
C MET A 66 -24.60 22.68 1.59
N VAL A 67 -23.32 22.89 1.87
CA VAL A 67 -22.87 23.72 2.99
C VAL A 67 -23.30 25.17 2.80
N ILE A 68 -23.13 25.74 1.60
CA ILE A 68 -23.60 27.11 1.32
C ILE A 68 -25.13 27.19 1.44
N LEU A 69 -25.88 26.24 0.86
CA LEU A 69 -27.34 26.23 0.89
C LEU A 69 -27.89 26.05 2.31
N THR A 70 -27.22 25.23 3.13
CA THR A 70 -27.64 24.93 4.52
C THR A 70 -27.13 25.97 5.51
N LYS A 71 -26.09 26.75 5.15
CA LYS A 71 -25.63 27.93 5.89
C LYS A 71 -25.96 29.22 5.14
N VAL A 72 -27.24 29.46 4.99
CA VAL A 72 -27.81 30.80 5.00
C VAL A 72 -28.89 30.78 6.10
N PRO A 73 -28.90 31.70 7.07
CA PRO A 73 -30.06 31.82 7.98
C PRO A 73 -31.36 32.02 7.19
#